data_AF-A0A435XMT9-F1
#
_entry.id   AF-A0A435XMT9-F1
#
_cell.length_a   1.000
_cell.length_b   1.000
_cell.length_c   1.000
_cell.angle_alpha   90.00
_cell.angle_beta   90.00
_cell.angle_gamma   90.00
#
_symmetry.space_group_name_H-M   'P 1'
#
loop_
_entity.id
_entity.type
_entity.pdbx_description
1 polymer ?
#
loop_
_entity_poly.entity_id
_entity_poly.type
_entity_poly.pdbx_seq_one_letter_code
_entity_poly.pdbx_strand_id
1 'polypeptide(L)'
;MAKFEISRRKFLTGASLGASGIMLSGCDAFDSQLSIGSGLRSFLENANGLTYRAQRLLAGRDTLAPEFTEADIRQPQRPNGVTAPDDDIYKGLLANNFADWRLEVTGLVEKPLSLSREQLQ
;
A
#
# COMPACT_ATOMS: atom_id res chain seq x y z
N MET A 1 -48.04 31.50 -19.49
CA MET A 1 -47.15 30.50 -18.85
C MET A 1 -45.76 30.69 -19.45
N ALA A 2 -44.80 31.21 -18.68
CA ALA A 2 -43.44 31.43 -19.20
C ALA A 2 -42.72 30.09 -19.34
N LYS A 3 -42.21 29.80 -20.55
CA LYS A 3 -41.48 28.57 -20.86
C LYS A 3 -40.06 28.69 -20.30
N PHE A 4 -39.66 27.77 -19.43
CA PHE A 4 -38.32 27.78 -18.86
C PHE A 4 -37.32 27.30 -19.93
N GLU A 5 -36.64 28.25 -20.57
CA GLU A 5 -35.64 27.98 -21.61
C GLU A 5 -34.23 28.12 -20.98
N ILE A 6 -33.57 26.98 -20.72
CA ILE A 6 -32.16 26.98 -20.30
C ILE A 6 -31.29 27.07 -21.55
N SER A 7 -30.59 28.18 -21.73
CA SER A 7 -29.62 28.30 -22.83
C SER A 7 -28.44 27.36 -22.61
N ARG A 8 -27.86 26.84 -23.70
CA ARG A 8 -26.65 25.99 -23.66
C ARG A 8 -25.55 26.61 -22.80
N ARG A 9 -25.37 27.94 -22.87
CA ARG A 9 -24.41 28.66 -22.03
C ARG A 9 -24.75 28.55 -20.54
N LYS A 10 -26.00 28.80 -20.15
CA LYS A 10 -26.44 28.66 -18.75
C LYS A 10 -26.30 27.22 -18.25
N PHE A 11 -26.62 26.24 -19.10
CA PHE A 11 -26.43 24.82 -18.79
C PHE A 11 -24.95 24.48 -18.57
N LEU A 12 -24.08 24.85 -19.52
CA LEU A 12 -22.65 24.59 -19.42
C LEU A 12 -22.01 25.30 -18.22
N THR A 13 -22.35 26.57 -18.00
CA THR A 13 -21.86 27.32 -16.83
C THR A 13 -22.34 26.68 -15.51
N GLY A 14 -23.61 26.28 -15.42
CA GLY A 14 -24.12 25.57 -14.25
C GLY A 14 -23.45 24.21 -14.04
N ALA A 15 -23.25 23.44 -15.11
CA ALA A 15 -22.59 22.14 -15.07
C ALA A 15 -21.11 22.26 -14.66
N SER A 16 -20.37 23.23 -15.21
CA SER A 16 -18.97 23.47 -14.85
C SER A 16 -18.83 23.89 -13.39
N LEU A 17 -19.69 24.77 -12.88
CA LEU A 17 -19.67 25.17 -11.47
C LEU A 17 -20.01 24.00 -10.54
N GLY A 18 -20.99 23.17 -10.90
CA GLY A 18 -21.33 21.95 -10.15
C GLY A 18 -20.21 20.92 -10.13
N ALA A 19 -19.56 20.67 -11.28
CA ALA A 19 -18.44 19.73 -11.39
C ALA A 19 -17.20 20.19 -10.61
N SER A 20 -16.86 21.47 -10.67
CA SER A 20 -15.73 22.04 -9.91
C SER A 20 -15.94 21.95 -8.39
N GLY A 21 -17.18 22.08 -7.92
CA GLY A 21 -17.51 21.91 -6.49
C GLY A 21 -17.20 20.51 -5.96
N ILE A 22 -17.46 19.46 -6.77
CA ILE A 22 -17.15 18.06 -6.44
C ILE A 22 -15.64 17.80 -6.43
N MET A 23 -14.88 18.45 -7.33
CA MET A 23 -13.43 18.32 -7.36
C MET A 23 -12.73 19.02 -6.19
N LEU A 24 -13.29 20.13 -5.70
CA LEU A 24 -12.72 20.93 -4.60
C LEU A 24 -12.95 20.32 -3.21
N SER A 25 -13.98 19.48 -3.04
CA SER A 25 -14.31 18.82 -1.77
C SER A 25 -13.42 17.63 -1.40
N GLY A 26 -12.51 17.21 -2.28
CA GLY A 26 -11.66 16.03 -2.05
C GLY A 26 -12.48 14.75 -1.83
N CYS A 27 -11.87 13.77 -1.16
CA CYS A 27 -12.53 12.49 -0.82
C CYS A 27 -13.61 12.64 0.27
N ASP A 28 -13.57 13.71 1.07
CA ASP A 28 -14.51 13.96 2.18
C ASP A 28 -15.98 14.01 1.72
N ALA A 29 -16.24 14.38 0.46
CA ALA A 29 -17.58 14.34 -0.13
C ALA A 29 -18.21 12.94 -0.16
N PHE A 30 -17.40 11.90 -0.08
CA PHE A 30 -17.83 10.50 -0.10
C PHE A 30 -17.69 9.80 1.25
N ASP A 31 -17.14 10.44 2.28
CA ASP A 31 -16.90 9.80 3.58
C ASP A 31 -18.19 9.21 4.18
N SER A 32 -19.31 9.94 4.10
CA SER A 32 -20.60 9.45 4.62
C SER A 32 -21.15 8.28 3.79
N GLN A 33 -20.88 8.27 2.49
CA GLN A 33 -21.33 7.28 1.50
C GLN A 33 -20.38 6.09 1.38
N LEU A 34 -19.18 6.18 1.95
CA LEU A 34 -18.19 5.10 2.05
C LEU A 34 -18.02 4.61 3.50
N SER A 35 -18.83 5.12 4.42
CA SER A 35 -18.93 4.63 5.78
C SER A 35 -19.39 3.16 5.80
N ILE A 36 -18.97 2.44 6.84
CA ILE A 36 -19.31 1.02 7.03
C ILE A 36 -20.84 0.89 7.12
N GLY A 37 -21.43 0.02 6.29
CA GLY A 37 -22.87 -0.21 6.24
C GLY A 37 -23.66 0.71 5.29
N SER A 38 -23.02 1.69 4.66
CA SER A 38 -23.66 2.55 3.65
C SER A 38 -23.95 1.77 2.35
N GLY A 39 -25.03 2.14 1.65
CA GLY A 39 -25.46 1.44 0.43
C GLY A 39 -24.45 1.51 -0.71
N LEU A 40 -23.76 2.64 -0.89
CA LEU A 40 -22.74 2.80 -1.93
C LEU A 40 -21.51 1.93 -1.65
N ARG A 41 -21.01 1.92 -0.40
CA ARG A 41 -19.94 0.99 -0.01
C ARG A 41 -20.34 -0.46 -0.24
N SER A 42 -21.52 -0.88 0.24
CA SER A 42 -22.01 -2.25 0.07
C SER A 42 -22.13 -2.65 -1.41
N PHE A 43 -22.51 -1.72 -2.28
CA PHE A 43 -22.51 -1.95 -3.72
C PHE A 43 -21.09 -2.19 -4.26
N LEU A 44 -20.13 -1.33 -3.91
CA LEU A 44 -18.74 -1.47 -4.34
C LEU A 44 -18.09 -2.75 -3.79
N GLU A 45 -18.42 -3.16 -2.57
CA GLU A 45 -17.95 -4.41 -1.97
C GLU A 45 -18.38 -5.65 -2.77
N ASN A 46 -19.50 -5.60 -3.50
CA ASN A 46 -19.90 -6.70 -4.40
C ASN A 46 -18.90 -6.91 -5.55
N ALA A 47 -18.12 -5.89 -5.93
CA ALA A 47 -17.06 -6.03 -6.91
C ALA A 47 -15.96 -7.00 -6.44
N ASN A 48 -15.79 -7.19 -5.12
CA ASN A 48 -14.88 -8.21 -4.57
C ASN A 48 -15.32 -9.62 -4.99
N GLY A 49 -16.62 -9.91 -4.92
CA GLY A 49 -17.17 -11.20 -5.32
C GLY A 49 -17.03 -11.46 -6.82
N LEU A 50 -17.27 -10.43 -7.66
CA LEU A 50 -17.04 -10.52 -9.10
C LEU A 50 -15.55 -10.79 -9.41
N THR A 51 -14.66 -10.03 -8.77
CA THR A 51 -13.20 -10.14 -8.97
C THR A 51 -12.70 -11.51 -8.53
N TYR A 52 -13.14 -11.99 -7.36
CA TYR A 52 -12.83 -13.32 -6.85
C TYR A 52 -13.20 -14.40 -7.86
N ARG A 53 -14.42 -14.36 -8.41
CA ARG A 53 -14.89 -15.34 -9.40
C ARG A 53 -14.14 -15.24 -10.72
N ALA A 54 -13.88 -14.03 -11.20
CA ALA A 54 -13.13 -13.80 -12.44
C ALA A 54 -11.69 -14.30 -12.33
N GLN A 55 -11.00 -13.97 -11.23
CA GLN A 55 -9.64 -14.46 -10.95
C GLN A 55 -9.63 -15.99 -10.88
N ARG A 56 -10.60 -16.61 -10.22
CA ARG A 56 -10.66 -18.07 -10.10
C ARG A 56 -11.01 -18.79 -11.41
N LEU A 57 -11.76 -18.13 -12.28
CA LEU A 57 -12.05 -18.62 -13.63
C LEU A 57 -10.82 -18.54 -14.54
N LEU A 58 -10.08 -17.43 -14.50
CA LEU A 58 -8.95 -17.18 -15.40
C LEU A 58 -7.64 -17.83 -14.92
N ALA A 59 -7.34 -17.74 -13.63
CA ALA A 59 -6.11 -18.25 -13.03
C ALA A 59 -6.23 -19.69 -12.52
N GLY A 60 -7.43 -20.29 -12.56
CA GLY A 60 -7.72 -21.65 -12.12
C GLY A 60 -8.21 -21.73 -10.66
N ARG A 61 -9.09 -22.71 -10.41
CA ARG A 61 -9.81 -22.87 -9.14
C ARG A 61 -9.04 -23.52 -8.02
N ASP A 62 -7.84 -24.06 -8.21
CA ASP A 62 -6.98 -24.51 -7.10
C ASP A 62 -5.50 -24.39 -7.45
N THR A 63 -5.17 -23.43 -8.31
CA THR A 63 -3.80 -23.20 -8.76
C THR A 63 -2.93 -22.81 -7.57
N LEU A 64 -1.93 -23.64 -7.28
CA LEU A 64 -0.91 -23.36 -6.28
C LEU A 64 0.06 -22.29 -6.82
N ALA A 65 0.76 -21.62 -5.89
CA ALA A 65 1.88 -20.79 -6.27
C ALA A 65 2.94 -21.65 -7.01
N PRO A 66 3.58 -21.15 -8.06
CA PRO A 66 4.66 -21.87 -8.71
C PRO A 66 5.77 -22.19 -7.72
N GLU A 67 6.30 -23.41 -7.77
CA GLU A 67 7.50 -23.78 -7.05
C GLU A 67 8.72 -23.48 -7.93
N PHE A 68 9.77 -22.96 -7.29
CA PHE A 68 11.00 -22.54 -7.94
C PHE A 68 12.16 -23.32 -7.38
N THR A 69 13.10 -23.70 -8.24
CA THR A 69 14.33 -24.40 -7.86
C THR A 69 15.38 -23.41 -7.36
N GLU A 70 16.46 -23.91 -6.77
CA GLU A 70 17.60 -23.09 -6.38
C GLU A 70 18.20 -22.31 -7.57
N ALA A 71 18.14 -22.89 -8.78
CA ALA A 71 18.61 -22.24 -10.01
C ALA A 71 17.76 -21.03 -10.42
N ASP A 72 16.52 -20.92 -9.92
CA ASP A 72 15.62 -19.79 -10.19
C ASP A 72 15.84 -18.62 -9.22
N ILE A 73 16.70 -18.79 -8.20
CA ILE A 73 17.06 -17.71 -7.28
C ILE A 73 17.85 -16.65 -8.06
N ARG A 74 17.22 -15.49 -8.26
CA ARG A 74 17.89 -14.36 -8.91
C ARG A 74 19.04 -13.85 -8.07
N GLN A 75 20.23 -13.86 -8.68
CA GLN A 75 21.43 -13.23 -8.13
C GLN A 75 21.82 -12.01 -8.97
N PRO A 76 22.28 -10.90 -8.35
CA PRO A 76 22.31 -10.66 -6.90
C PRO A 76 20.92 -10.29 -6.35
N GLN A 77 20.67 -10.63 -5.08
CA GLN A 77 19.50 -10.15 -4.34
C GLN A 77 19.49 -8.62 -4.38
N ARG A 78 18.44 -8.02 -4.95
CA ARG A 78 18.31 -6.55 -4.97
C ARG A 78 17.76 -6.09 -3.62
N PRO A 79 18.55 -5.35 -2.83
CA PRO A 79 18.08 -4.81 -1.57
C PRO A 79 17.01 -3.75 -1.81
N ASN A 80 16.04 -3.68 -0.90
CA ASN A 80 15.04 -2.62 -0.92
C ASN A 80 15.62 -1.35 -0.32
N GLY A 81 15.52 -0.22 -1.04
CA GLY A 81 15.92 1.08 -0.51
C GLY A 81 17.43 1.34 -0.57
N VAL A 82 17.97 1.92 0.50
CA VAL A 82 19.36 2.41 0.58
C VAL A 82 20.25 1.38 1.26
N THR A 83 21.31 0.95 0.57
CA THR A 83 22.24 -0.08 1.06
C THR A 83 23.46 0.45 1.78
N ALA A 84 23.81 1.71 1.49
CA ALA A 84 24.92 2.43 2.08
C ALA A 84 24.39 3.80 2.52
N PRO A 85 23.64 3.86 3.63
CA PRO A 85 23.09 5.11 4.12
C PRO A 85 24.21 6.09 4.50
N ASP A 86 23.97 7.37 4.21
CA ASP A 86 24.89 8.47 4.52
C ASP A 86 24.72 8.92 5.97
N ASP A 87 24.92 8.00 6.91
CA ASP A 87 24.75 8.17 8.35
C ASP A 87 26.06 7.86 9.08
N ASP A 88 26.43 8.69 10.05
CA ASP A 88 27.72 8.59 10.75
C ASP A 88 27.84 7.31 11.59
N ILE A 89 26.73 6.82 12.16
CA ILE A 89 26.71 5.57 12.94
C ILE A 89 26.98 4.40 11.99
N TYR A 90 26.27 4.35 10.86
CA TYR A 90 26.49 3.31 9.85
C TYR A 90 27.92 3.33 9.32
N LYS A 91 28.45 4.51 8.98
CA LYS A 91 29.84 4.66 8.49
C LYS A 91 30.86 4.22 9.54
N GLY A 92 30.65 4.55 10.81
CA GLY A 92 31.49 4.12 11.91
C GLY A 92 31.51 2.59 12.06
N LEU A 93 30.33 1.97 12.05
CA LEU A 93 30.21 0.51 12.09
C LEU A 93 30.85 -0.15 10.87
N LEU A 94 30.61 0.38 9.67
CA LEU A 94 31.20 -0.12 8.43
C LEU A 94 32.73 -0.07 8.46
N ALA A 95 33.30 1.03 8.95
CA ALA A 95 34.75 1.20 9.07
C ALA A 95 35.40 0.17 10.01
N ASN A 96 34.67 -0.29 11.04
CA ASN A 96 35.14 -1.34 11.96
C ASN A 96 34.56 -2.73 11.63
N ASN A 97 34.17 -2.96 10.37
CA ASN A 97 33.57 -4.23 9.92
C ASN A 97 32.47 -4.74 10.86
N PHE A 98 31.64 -3.84 11.39
CA PHE A 98 30.54 -4.10 12.32
C PHE A 98 30.93 -4.82 13.63
N ALA A 99 32.20 -4.80 14.05
CA ALA A 99 32.62 -5.45 15.29
C ALA A 99 31.93 -4.88 16.56
N ASP A 100 31.59 -3.59 16.51
CA ASP A 100 30.87 -2.91 17.61
C ASP A 100 29.35 -3.02 17.49
N TRP A 101 28.82 -3.60 16.41
CA TRP A 101 27.38 -3.76 16.25
C TRP A 101 26.82 -4.75 17.29
N ARG A 102 25.64 -4.45 17.82
CA ARG A 102 24.94 -5.27 18.80
C ARG A 102 23.48 -5.50 18.39
N LEU A 103 23.00 -6.72 18.57
CA LEU A 103 21.59 -7.06 18.52
C LEU A 103 20.98 -6.94 19.92
N GLU A 104 20.12 -5.94 20.10
CA GLU A 104 19.37 -5.74 21.35
C GLU A 104 18.10 -6.61 21.34
N VAL A 105 18.02 -7.57 22.26
CA VAL A 105 16.83 -8.39 22.53
C VAL A 105 16.13 -7.82 23.75
N THR A 106 15.01 -7.15 23.53
CA THR A 106 14.26 -6.39 24.55
C THR A 106 12.76 -6.69 24.49
N GLY A 107 11.97 -6.10 25.39
CA GLY A 107 10.51 -6.27 25.45
C GLY A 107 10.06 -7.30 26.48
N LEU A 108 9.03 -8.08 26.17
CA LEU A 108 8.47 -9.10 27.06
C LEU A 108 9.29 -10.40 27.01
N VAL A 109 10.54 -10.31 27.44
CA VAL A 109 11.49 -11.42 27.51
C VAL A 109 11.90 -11.64 28.96
N GLU A 110 12.17 -12.89 29.33
CA GLU A 110 12.63 -13.22 30.69
C GLU A 110 14.00 -12.59 30.99
N LYS A 111 14.89 -12.56 29.98
CA LYS A 111 16.26 -12.03 30.10
C LYS A 111 16.59 -11.18 28.88
N PRO A 112 16.66 -9.84 29.03
CA PRO A 112 17.17 -8.96 27.98
C PRO A 112 18.63 -9.28 27.64
N LEU A 113 19.00 -9.16 26.36
CA LEU A 113 20.35 -9.45 25.87
C LEU A 113 20.83 -8.35 24.92
N SER A 114 22.15 -8.15 24.91
CA SER A 114 22.87 -7.38 23.89
C SER A 114 23.92 -8.31 23.30
N LEU A 115 23.70 -8.78 22.08
CA LEU A 115 24.53 -9.82 21.44
C LEU A 115 25.48 -9.20 20.42
N SER A 116 26.78 -9.51 20.51
CA SER A 116 27.75 -9.17 19.47
C SER A 116 27.58 -10.04 18.23
N ARG A 117 28.15 -9.60 17.11
CA ARG A 117 28.14 -10.40 15.87
C ARG A 117 28.85 -11.75 16.07
N GLU A 118 29.92 -11.78 16.84
CA GLU A 118 30.70 -12.98 17.15
C GLU A 118 29.90 -13.99 17.97
N GLN A 119 28.92 -13.53 18.76
CA GLN A 119 28.03 -14.42 19.53
C GLN A 119 26.91 -15.04 18.66
N LEU A 120 26.71 -14.54 17.43
CA LEU A 120 25.67 -15.00 16.50
C LEU A 120 26.18 -15.95 15.41
N GLN A 121 27.50 -16.10 15.28
CA GLN A 121 28.18 -16.96 14.30
C GLN A 121 28.53 -18.31 14.91
#